data_AF-A0ABD0N6M0-F1
#
_entry.id   AF-A0ABD0N6M0-F1
#
_cell.length_a   1.000
_cell.length_b   1.000
_cell.length_c   1.000
_cell.angle_alpha   90.00
_cell.angle_beta   90.00
_cell.angle_gamma   90.00
#
_symmetry.space_group_name_H-M   'P 1'
#
loop_
_entity.id
_entity.type
_entity.pdbx_description
1 polymer ?
#
loop_
_entity_poly.entity_id
_entity_poly.type
_entity_poly.pdbx_seq_one_letter_code
_entity_poly.pdbx_strand_id
1 'polypeptide(L)' 'GMARCPYNPLHNSTALITSSGELYAATAMDFSGRDPAIYRSLGGLPPLRTAQYNSKWLNGN' A
#
# COMPACT_ATOMS: atom_id res chain seq x y z
N GLY A 1 -9.84 1.65 -5.85
CA GLY A 1 -8.51 1.08 -6.04
C GLY A 1 -7.90 0.72 -4.71
N MET A 2 -8.44 -0.31 -4.04
CA MET A 2 -7.90 -0.77 -2.75
C MET A 2 -6.40 -1.02 -2.88
N ALA A 3 -5.63 -0.59 -1.89
CA ALA A 3 -4.18 -0.72 -1.85
C ALA A 3 -3.39 0.08 -2.91
N ARG A 4 -4.03 0.93 -3.71
CA ARG A 4 -3.39 1.73 -4.76
C ARG A 4 -3.47 3.23 -4.52
N CYS A 5 -4.48 3.66 -3.77
CA CYS A 5 -4.70 5.04 -3.36
C CYS A 5 -5.41 5.03 -2.00
N PRO A 6 -5.31 6.12 -1.20
CA PRO A 6 -5.98 6.19 0.08
C PRO A 6 -7.49 6.38 -0.07
N TYR A 7 -8.24 5.98 0.96
CA TYR A 7 -9.66 6.28 1.07
C TYR A 7 -9.91 7.76 1.43
N ASN A 8 -9.07 8.32 2.30
CA ASN A 8 -9.15 9.72 2.72
C ASN A 8 -8.25 10.59 1.82
N PRO A 9 -8.77 11.66 1.18
CA PRO A 9 -7.98 12.54 0.31
C PRO A 9 -6.86 13.29 1.04
N LEU A 10 -6.92 13.41 2.37
CA LEU A 10 -5.89 14.04 3.20
C LEU A 10 -4.81 13.05 3.66
N HIS A 11 -4.95 11.76 3.37
CA HIS A 11 -3.98 10.76 3.80
C HIS A 11 -2.77 10.77 2.86
N ASN A 12 -1.59 10.96 3.44
CA ASN A 12 -0.35 10.90 2.68
C ASN A 12 -0.15 9.49 2.09
N SER A 13 0.21 9.44 0.81
CA SER A 13 0.49 8.19 0.10
C SER A 13 1.56 8.42 -0.95
N THR A 14 2.25 7.35 -1.34
CA THR A 14 3.18 7.39 -2.46
C THR A 14 2.97 6.16 -3.35
N ALA A 15 3.25 6.33 -4.64
CA ALA A 15 3.11 5.28 -5.63
C ALA A 15 4.20 5.37 -6.69
N LEU A 16 4.64 4.21 -7.18
CA LEU A 16 5.62 4.05 -8.25
C LEU A 16 5.15 2.95 -9.19
N ILE A 17 5.19 3.19 -10.50
CA ILE A 17 5.03 2.15 -11.52
C ILE A 17 6.41 1.85 -12.09
N THR A 18 6.82 0.58 -12.07
CA THR A 18 8.08 0.14 -12.67
C THR A 18 8.00 0.12 -14.20
N SER A 19 9.15 0.06 -14.88
CA SER A 19 9.20 -0.15 -16.33
C SER A 19 8.57 -1.49 -16.77
N SER A 20 8.51 -2.48 -15.86
CA SER A 20 7.82 -3.77 -16.03
C SER A 20 6.30 -3.69 -15.80
N GLY A 21 5.75 -2.54 -15.41
CA GLY A 21 4.31 -2.33 -15.20
C GLY A 21 3.79 -2.76 -13.83
N GLU A 22 4.67 -2.99 -12.86
CA GLU A 22 4.30 -3.29 -11.47
C GLU A 22 4.06 -1.99 -10.71
N LEU A 23 2.93 -1.89 -10.01
CA LEU A 23 2.61 -0.77 -9.14
C LEU A 23 3.00 -1.10 -7.71
N TYR A 24 3.90 -0.32 -7.15
CA TYR A 24 4.22 -0.27 -5.74
C TYR A 24 3.53 0.94 -5.12
N ALA A 25 2.67 0.74 -4.14
CA ALA A 25 1.98 1.82 -3.44
C ALA A 25 2.14 1.68 -1.93
N ALA A 26 2.40 2.79 -1.24
CA ALA A 26 2.36 2.90 0.21
C ALA A 26 1.13 3.73 0.59
N THR A 27 0.13 3.08 1.17
CA THR A 27 -1.17 3.69 1.52
C THR A 27 -1.86 2.93 2.66
N ALA A 28 -2.90 3.52 3.24
CA ALA A 28 -3.85 2.81 4.07
C ALA A 28 -4.67 1.81 3.23
N MET A 29 -4.76 0.58 3.72
CA MET A 29 -5.45 -0.54 3.07
C MET A 29 -6.92 -0.64 3.45
N ASP A 30 -7.32 0.00 4.55
CA ASP A 30 -8.66 -0.05 5.12
C ASP A 30 -9.25 1.35 5.27
N PHE A 31 -10.58 1.41 5.45
CA PHE A 31 -11.29 2.67 5.59
C PHE A 31 -10.88 3.46 6.84
N SER A 32 -10.51 2.75 7.92
CA SER A 32 -10.16 3.40 9.18
C SER A 32 -8.74 3.97 9.23
N GLY A 33 -7.92 3.72 8.20
CA GLY A 33 -6.54 4.22 8.13
C GLY A 33 -5.56 3.46 9.03
N ARG A 34 -5.98 2.35 9.65
CA ARG A 34 -5.21 1.61 10.67
C ARG A 34 -4.38 0.46 10.10
N ASP A 35 -4.56 0.14 8.83
CA ASP A 35 -3.76 -0.86 8.13
C ASP A 35 -2.83 -0.19 7.09
N PRO A 36 -1.73 0.46 7.51
CA PRO A 36 -0.73 0.95 6.57
C PRO A 36 0.02 -0.22 5.93
N ALA A 37 0.20 -0.19 4.61
CA ALA A 37 0.98 -1.19 3.91
C ALA A 37 1.80 -0.60 2.77
N ILE A 38 2.94 -1.23 2.50
CA ILE A 38 3.59 -1.15 1.19
C ILE A 38 3.11 -2.36 0.40
N TYR A 39 2.51 -2.12 -0.76
CA TYR A 39 1.84 -3.12 -1.58
C TYR A 39 2.34 -3.09 -3.01
N ARG A 40 2.72 -4.26 -3.55
CA ARG A 40 2.94 -4.48 -4.97
C ARG A 40 1.70 -5.12 -5.59
N SER A 41 1.23 -4.52 -6.67
CA SER A 41 0.15 -5.04 -7.51
C SER A 41 0.43 -4.74 -8.99
N LEU A 42 -0.47 -5.17 -9.88
CA LEU A 42 -0.25 -5.12 -11.33
C LEU A 42 0.99 -5.95 -11.75
N GLY A 43 1.32 -5.92 -13.03
CA GLY A 43 2.37 -6.77 -13.61
C GLY A 43 2.02 -8.26 -13.61
N GLY A 44 3.04 -9.10 -13.79
CA GLY A 44 2.88 -10.56 -13.88
C GLY A 44 3.13 -11.33 -12.58
N LEU A 45 3.62 -10.67 -11.53
CA LEU A 45 3.91 -11.32 -10.25
C LEU A 45 2.69 -11.32 -9.32
N PRO A 46 2.57 -12.31 -8.42
CA PRO A 46 1.56 -12.29 -7.38
C PRO A 46 1.65 -11.02 -6.52
N PRO A 47 0.50 -10.52 -6.03
CA PRO A 47 0.49 -9.41 -5.10
C PRO A 47 1.34 -9.69 -3.86
N LEU A 48 2.01 -8.66 -3.37
CA LEU A 48 2.89 -8.76 -2.20
C LEU A 48 2.63 -7.56 -1.29
N ARG A 49 2.50 -7.81 0.02
CA ARG A 49 2.32 -6.77 1.04
C ARG A 49 3.25 -6.97 2.22
N THR A 50 3.52 -5.89 2.94
CA THR A 50 4.10 -5.94 4.30
C THR A 50 3.18 -6.69 5.27
N ALA A 51 3.77 -7.28 6.32
CA ALA A 51 3.03 -8.01 7.34
C ALA A 51 1.99 -7.11 8.03
N GLN A 52 0.73 -7.57 8.07
CA GLN A 52 -0.37 -6.86 8.70
C GLN A 52 -0.24 -6.88 10.22
N TYR A 53 -0.61 -5.79 10.89
CA TYR A 53 -0.62 -5.66 12.35
C TYR A 53 0.72 -6.00 13.03
N ASN A 54 1.82 -5.71 12.34
CA ASN A 54 3.17 -5.90 12.87
C ASN A 54 3.91 -4.56 12.91
N SER A 55 3.97 -3.95 14.10
CA SER A 55 4.61 -2.65 14.31
C SER A 55 6.12 -2.64 14.05
N LYS A 56 6.76 -3.82 13.96
CA LYS A 56 8.17 -3.93 13.53
C LYS A 56 8.33 -3.71 12.02
N TRP A 57 7.26 -3.85 11.24
CA TRP A 57 7.27 -3.60 9.80
C TRP A 57 6.86 -2.17 9.49
N LEU A 58 5.68 -1.76 9.96
CA LEU A 58 5.14 -0.41 9.77
C LEU A 58 4.38 0.00 11.03
N ASN A 59 4.62 1.23 11.49
CA ASN A 59 3.93 1.81 12.63
C ASN A 59 3.27 3.12 12.20
N GLY A 60 1.94 3.11 12.08
CA GLY A 60 1.13 4.30 11.80
C GLY A 60 0.67 4.90 13.12
N ASN A 61 1.37 5.93 13.58
CA ASN A 61 0.93 6.77 14.70
C ASN A 61 0.08 7.92 14.19
#